data_AF-A0A7S7QZE1-F1
#
_entry.id   AF-A0A7S7QZE1-F1
#
_cell.length_a   1.000
_cell.length_b   1.000
_cell.length_c   1.000
_cell.angle_alpha   90.00
_cell.angle_beta   90.00
_cell.angle_gamma   90.00
#
_symmetry.space_group_name_H-M   'P 1'
#
loop_
_entity.id
_entity.type
_entity.pdbx_description
1 polymer ?
#
loop_
_entity_poly.entity_id
_entity_poly.type
_entity_poly.pdbx_seq_one_letter_code
_entity_poly.pdbx_strand_id
1 'polypeptide(L)'
;MELYAARRYLGLAALKETGLRLPIEVYFKDPAVASASEGAGFDTEFTAPWEPGLRDGPTSARFAVVDYDATSNTLTPPAVWDRKCNCYRAPDGSVLNSKTKDRFQYHQLSVWANLQNTLEFFESGFALGRRISWAFEGNRLIVVPHAGYGENAYYDRTSKSLQFYWFGDDKNRVYTCLSSDIVNHEFGHALLDGLRPHFYESVDAQTAAFHEFFGDLTAIVMAFRNNAFRKVVLKESNGDLNTAQLLAGLARQFGEATSNSPYLRSALNDQTMEKLKGKLEPHALSEVMTATMFDILKGVFAQHRERELERHKKGRSSRPSDVRALADTVPRMQMLAFQPLDLLPPCAVTFRDYALAVLRSEQVANPTDPSGYRALMLDCFIRRGILTEGDRTELLEPAPVFQRPPLDVFHSIDAIAASRGGAYRFLDDNRAKLLIPLNADLIVSEIVRASKLARDGRSLPEQIIVQYIWRENLILAGKQFGRFDGERTAMLCGATMVLDQNGNLIHWARKPGSVSVGTNAAATAEQVQGAARRTELLKTIAARVAAGAVGETIGSEIGLVERATPPFGFQKIDGTIRFQLAPHFSLRGDVELDETGDRQWQISF
;
A
#
# COMPACT_ATOMS: atom_id res chain seq x y z
N MET A 1 -1.93 -28.32 17.15
CA MET A 1 -1.27 -28.22 15.84
C MET A 1 -2.23 -28.49 14.69
N GLU A 2 -2.99 -29.59 14.73
CA GLU A 2 -4.02 -29.89 13.72
C GLU A 2 -5.04 -28.75 13.55
N LEU A 3 -5.54 -28.20 14.66
CA LEU A 3 -6.47 -27.07 14.64
C LEU A 3 -5.87 -25.81 13.97
N TYR A 4 -4.60 -25.53 14.20
CA TYR A 4 -3.89 -24.44 13.55
C TYR A 4 -3.75 -24.68 12.03
N ALA A 5 -3.46 -25.91 11.61
CA ALA A 5 -3.41 -26.26 10.19
C ALA A 5 -4.77 -26.07 9.50
N ALA A 6 -5.87 -26.29 10.22
CA ALA A 6 -7.22 -26.08 9.73
C ALA A 6 -7.73 -24.63 9.84
N ARG A 7 -6.97 -23.69 10.44
CA ARG A 7 -7.46 -22.34 10.81
C ARG A 7 -8.12 -21.56 9.67
N ARG A 8 -7.64 -21.74 8.44
CA ARG A 8 -8.16 -21.04 7.25
C ARG A 8 -9.59 -21.43 6.87
N TYR A 9 -10.08 -22.56 7.40
CA TYR A 9 -11.43 -23.08 7.15
C TYR A 9 -12.39 -22.82 8.31
N LEU A 10 -11.89 -22.26 9.43
CA LEU A 10 -12.69 -22.01 10.62
C LEU A 10 -13.29 -20.60 10.57
N GLY A 11 -14.55 -20.47 10.98
CA GLY A 11 -15.19 -19.17 11.16
C GLY A 11 -14.60 -18.40 12.34
N LEU A 12 -14.81 -17.07 12.37
CA LEU A 12 -14.24 -16.19 13.39
C LEU A 12 -14.62 -16.59 14.82
N ALA A 13 -15.86 -17.03 15.07
CA ALA A 13 -16.31 -17.49 16.38
C ALA A 13 -15.50 -18.72 16.84
N ALA A 14 -15.37 -19.73 15.97
CA ALA A 14 -14.56 -20.91 16.26
C ALA A 14 -13.08 -20.54 16.49
N LEU A 15 -12.52 -19.60 15.71
CA LEU A 15 -11.15 -19.12 15.92
C LEU A 15 -10.96 -18.44 17.28
N LYS A 16 -11.94 -17.66 17.74
CA LYS A 16 -11.92 -17.03 19.08
C LYS A 16 -12.03 -18.09 20.19
N GLU A 17 -13.03 -18.97 20.11
CA GLU A 17 -13.28 -20.01 21.12
C GLU A 17 -12.10 -20.98 21.28
N THR A 18 -11.40 -21.26 20.18
CA THR A 18 -10.25 -22.19 20.17
C THR A 18 -8.92 -21.56 20.56
N GLY A 19 -8.89 -20.25 20.84
CA GLY A 19 -7.65 -19.52 21.16
C GLY A 19 -6.71 -19.34 19.98
N LEU A 20 -7.18 -19.59 18.74
CA LEU A 20 -6.43 -19.33 17.50
C LEU A 20 -6.41 -17.85 17.11
N ARG A 21 -7.06 -17.00 17.89
CA ARG A 21 -6.97 -15.55 17.86
C ARG A 21 -6.73 -15.01 19.26
N LEU A 22 -5.70 -14.19 19.37
CA LEU A 22 -5.32 -13.53 20.61
C LEU A 22 -6.15 -12.26 20.79
N PRO A 23 -6.94 -12.11 21.86
CA PRO A 23 -7.57 -10.84 22.19
C PRO A 23 -6.50 -9.87 22.70
N ILE A 24 -6.43 -8.69 22.08
CA ILE A 24 -5.44 -7.66 22.42
C ILE A 24 -6.15 -6.32 22.36
N GLU A 25 -6.10 -5.55 23.43
CA GLU A 25 -6.70 -4.20 23.46
C GLU A 25 -5.73 -3.21 22.82
N VAL A 26 -6.15 -2.56 21.73
CA VAL A 26 -5.36 -1.54 21.00
C VAL A 26 -6.13 -0.23 20.92
N TYR A 27 -5.46 0.90 20.73
CA TYR A 27 -6.16 2.15 20.39
C TYR A 27 -6.90 2.00 19.05
N PHE A 28 -8.12 2.56 18.95
CA PHE A 28 -8.85 2.52 17.67
C PHE A 28 -8.11 3.32 16.58
N LYS A 29 -7.71 4.55 16.89
CA LYS A 29 -6.93 5.43 15.98
C LYS A 29 -5.64 5.87 16.63
N ASP A 30 -5.72 6.72 17.64
CA ASP A 30 -4.57 7.21 18.39
C ASP A 30 -5.01 7.64 19.81
N PRO A 31 -4.05 7.88 20.73
CA PRO A 31 -4.36 8.37 22.07
C PRO A 31 -5.16 9.67 22.13
N ALA A 32 -5.03 10.60 21.17
CA ALA A 32 -5.77 11.86 21.18
C ALA A 32 -7.26 11.63 20.86
N VAL A 33 -7.56 10.86 19.81
CA VAL A 33 -8.93 10.45 19.46
C VAL A 33 -9.56 9.70 20.63
N ALA A 34 -8.82 8.81 21.27
CA ALA A 34 -9.29 8.07 22.43
C ALA A 34 -9.66 8.97 23.63
N SER A 35 -8.96 10.09 23.79
CA SER A 35 -9.26 11.07 24.85
C SER A 35 -10.44 12.00 24.49
N ALA A 36 -10.60 12.33 23.21
CA ALA A 36 -11.53 13.35 22.74
C ALA A 36 -12.90 12.79 22.34
N SER A 37 -12.99 11.51 21.96
CA SER A 37 -14.19 10.93 21.36
C SER A 37 -14.78 9.79 22.19
N GLU A 38 -15.97 10.02 22.74
CA GLU A 38 -16.72 9.01 23.48
C GLU A 38 -17.00 7.77 22.60
N GLY A 39 -16.55 6.60 23.05
CA GLY A 39 -16.71 5.33 22.32
C GLY A 39 -15.64 5.04 21.27
N ALA A 40 -14.65 5.93 21.08
CA ALA A 40 -13.48 5.72 20.21
C ALA A 40 -12.16 5.63 21.00
N GLY A 41 -12.20 5.04 22.21
CA GLY A 41 -11.05 4.74 23.06
C GLY A 41 -10.20 3.54 22.62
N PHE A 42 -10.29 2.42 23.35
CA PHE A 42 -9.63 1.16 23.02
C PHE A 42 -10.58 0.19 22.31
N ASP A 43 -10.08 -0.51 21.29
CA ASP A 43 -10.74 -1.65 20.67
C ASP A 43 -10.57 -2.90 21.53
N THR A 44 -11.57 -3.19 22.35
CA THR A 44 -11.58 -4.38 23.22
C THR A 44 -11.94 -5.67 22.48
N GLU A 45 -12.41 -5.58 21.24
CA GLU A 45 -12.76 -6.73 20.39
C GLU A 45 -11.65 -7.09 19.38
N PHE A 46 -10.56 -6.32 19.39
CA PHE A 46 -9.44 -6.52 18.48
C PHE A 46 -8.76 -7.87 18.74
N THR A 47 -8.38 -8.51 17.64
CA THR A 47 -7.69 -9.79 17.69
C THR A 47 -6.53 -9.86 16.73
N ALA A 48 -5.46 -10.52 17.14
CA ALA A 48 -4.34 -10.89 16.28
C ALA A 48 -4.35 -12.41 16.01
N PRO A 49 -3.99 -12.86 14.80
CA PRO A 49 -3.79 -14.28 14.52
C PRO A 49 -2.78 -14.92 15.47
N TRP A 50 -3.18 -16.02 16.09
CA TRP A 50 -2.26 -16.88 16.82
C TRP A 50 -1.46 -17.75 15.84
N GLU A 51 -0.23 -18.07 16.19
CA GLU A 51 0.59 -19.04 15.49
C GLU A 51 1.48 -19.86 16.44
N PRO A 52 1.85 -21.10 16.06
CA PRO A 52 2.78 -21.88 16.84
C PRO A 52 4.16 -21.25 16.76
N GLY A 53 4.76 -20.98 17.92
CA GLY A 53 6.11 -20.45 18.00
C GLY A 53 6.21 -18.95 18.20
N LEU A 54 5.13 -18.28 18.65
CA LEU A 54 5.23 -16.95 19.25
C LEU A 54 6.28 -16.94 20.37
N ARG A 55 7.04 -15.84 20.45
CA ARG A 55 8.13 -15.62 21.41
C ARG A 55 8.11 -14.19 21.95
N ASP A 56 8.90 -13.97 22.99
CA ASP A 56 9.16 -12.66 23.59
C ASP A 56 9.58 -11.63 22.54
N GLY A 57 9.23 -10.36 22.80
CA GLY A 57 9.39 -9.27 21.85
C GLY A 57 8.57 -9.60 20.61
N PRO A 58 7.23 -9.50 20.69
CA PRO A 58 6.26 -10.29 19.94
C PRO A 58 6.79 -10.74 18.58
N THR A 59 7.33 -11.95 18.55
CA THR A 59 8.02 -12.47 17.37
C THR A 59 7.16 -13.55 16.73
N SER A 60 6.86 -13.35 15.45
CA SER A 60 6.08 -14.26 14.61
C SER A 60 6.90 -14.76 13.41
N ALA A 61 6.29 -15.53 12.52
CA ALA A 61 6.88 -15.96 11.25
C ALA A 61 7.17 -14.77 10.33
N ARG A 62 6.48 -13.63 10.55
CA ARG A 62 6.47 -12.47 9.64
C ARG A 62 7.04 -11.20 10.27
N PHE A 63 7.07 -11.09 11.60
CA PHE A 63 7.59 -9.92 12.32
C PHE A 63 8.51 -10.31 13.47
N ALA A 64 9.43 -9.43 13.82
CA ALA A 64 10.19 -9.47 15.06
C ALA A 64 10.21 -8.08 15.68
N VAL A 65 9.70 -7.95 16.91
CA VAL A 65 9.74 -6.66 17.62
C VAL A 65 11.07 -6.56 18.36
N VAL A 66 11.88 -5.57 17.97
CA VAL A 66 13.19 -5.27 18.57
C VAL A 66 13.19 -3.80 18.93
N ASP A 67 13.12 -3.50 20.22
CA ASP A 67 12.82 -2.16 20.72
C ASP A 67 14.09 -1.44 21.20
N TYR A 68 14.90 -1.03 20.23
CA TYR A 68 16.13 -0.28 20.45
C TYR A 68 15.91 1.21 20.19
N ASP A 69 16.20 2.03 21.22
CA ASP A 69 16.12 3.48 21.16
C ASP A 69 17.53 4.05 20.97
N ALA A 70 17.75 4.68 19.82
CA ALA A 70 19.06 5.18 19.45
C ALA A 70 19.42 6.53 20.11
N THR A 71 18.43 7.30 20.58
CA THR A 71 18.67 8.55 21.31
C THR A 71 19.21 8.29 22.71
N SER A 72 18.65 7.27 23.38
CA SER A 72 19.08 6.84 24.71
C SER A 72 20.09 5.68 24.67
N ASN A 73 20.41 5.14 23.49
CA ASN A 73 21.25 3.97 23.28
C ASN A 73 20.84 2.80 24.19
N THR A 74 19.54 2.52 24.24
CA THR A 74 18.96 1.55 25.18
C THR A 74 18.10 0.53 24.45
N LEU A 75 18.33 -0.75 24.74
CA LEU A 75 17.46 -1.84 24.31
C LEU A 75 16.41 -2.09 25.40
N THR A 76 15.16 -1.78 25.10
CA THR A 76 14.03 -1.97 26.02
C THR A 76 13.76 -3.46 26.22
N PRO A 77 13.52 -3.93 27.47
CA PRO A 77 13.15 -5.32 27.73
C PRO A 77 11.90 -5.74 26.94
N PRO A 78 11.87 -6.97 26.39
CA PRO A 78 10.75 -7.42 25.56
C PRO A 78 9.49 -7.69 26.38
N ALA A 79 8.32 -7.55 25.76
CA ALA A 79 7.09 -8.18 26.22
C ALA A 79 7.27 -9.70 26.20
N VAL A 80 6.91 -10.37 27.30
CA VAL A 80 7.19 -11.79 27.54
C VAL A 80 5.99 -12.64 27.13
N TRP A 81 6.22 -13.69 26.34
CA TRP A 81 5.18 -14.61 25.90
C TRP A 81 4.85 -15.67 26.97
N ASP A 82 3.65 -15.61 27.53
CA ASP A 82 3.13 -16.63 28.43
C ASP A 82 2.30 -17.67 27.66
N ARG A 83 2.96 -18.77 27.30
CA ARG A 83 2.32 -19.89 26.59
C ARG A 83 1.18 -20.54 27.37
N LYS A 84 1.18 -20.50 28.71
CA LYS A 84 0.14 -21.15 29.53
C LYS A 84 -1.13 -20.31 29.52
N CYS A 85 -0.99 -19.00 29.64
CA CYS A 85 -2.12 -18.07 29.63
C CYS A 85 -2.49 -17.59 28.21
N ASN A 86 -1.70 -17.96 27.19
CA ASN A 86 -1.87 -17.54 25.81
C ASN A 86 -1.93 -16.00 25.68
N CYS A 87 -1.06 -15.30 26.38
CA CYS A 87 -1.03 -13.84 26.43
C CYS A 87 0.40 -13.31 26.58
N TYR A 88 0.59 -12.01 26.36
CA TYR A 88 1.85 -11.33 26.63
C TYR A 88 1.81 -10.60 27.98
N ARG A 89 2.94 -10.59 28.67
CA ARG A 89 3.15 -9.97 29.98
C ARG A 89 4.31 -9.00 29.95
N ALA A 90 4.31 -8.03 30.85
CA ALA A 90 5.51 -7.25 31.15
C ALA A 90 6.52 -8.13 31.95
N PRO A 91 7.81 -7.72 32.04
CA PRO A 91 8.82 -8.47 32.79
C PRO A 91 8.49 -8.70 34.27
N ASP A 92 7.66 -7.85 34.87
CA ASP A 92 7.16 -8.00 36.24
C ASP A 92 5.97 -8.96 36.39
N GLY A 93 5.56 -9.59 35.29
CA GLY A 93 4.46 -10.56 35.25
C GLY A 93 3.07 -9.95 35.03
N SER A 94 2.92 -8.63 35.01
CA SER A 94 1.63 -7.98 34.71
C SER A 94 1.16 -8.30 33.29
N VAL A 95 -0.13 -8.57 33.11
CA VAL A 95 -0.73 -8.81 31.79
C VAL A 95 -0.76 -7.50 31.01
N LEU A 96 -0.35 -7.54 29.74
CA LEU A 96 -0.38 -6.38 28.87
C LEU A 96 -1.78 -6.15 28.27
N ASN A 97 -2.37 -4.99 28.57
CA ASN A 97 -3.67 -4.52 28.07
C ASN A 97 -3.80 -2.99 28.22
N SER A 98 -4.99 -2.43 28.02
CA SER A 98 -5.22 -0.97 28.13
C SER A 98 -4.91 -0.37 29.51
N LYS A 99 -4.88 -1.18 30.58
CA LYS A 99 -4.50 -0.73 31.94
C LYS A 99 -2.98 -0.60 32.10
N THR A 100 -2.21 -1.26 31.26
CA THR A 100 -0.74 -1.15 31.23
C THR A 100 -0.26 -0.34 30.03
N LYS A 101 -1.12 0.53 29.50
CA LYS A 101 -0.88 1.28 28.25
C LYS A 101 0.40 2.12 28.26
N ASP A 102 0.81 2.59 29.43
CA ASP A 102 1.98 3.47 29.59
C ASP A 102 3.32 2.69 29.61
N ARG A 103 3.28 1.37 29.48
CA ARG A 103 4.48 0.51 29.43
C ARG A 103 4.95 0.32 27.99
N PHE A 104 6.26 0.41 27.76
CA PHE A 104 6.83 0.12 26.44
C PHE A 104 6.52 -1.29 25.93
N GLN A 105 6.40 -2.28 26.83
CA GLN A 105 5.99 -3.63 26.43
C GLN A 105 4.55 -3.68 25.90
N TYR A 106 3.66 -2.81 26.39
CA TYR A 106 2.34 -2.65 25.77
C TYR A 106 2.47 -2.05 24.36
N HIS A 107 3.33 -1.06 24.16
CA HIS A 107 3.57 -0.47 22.83
C HIS A 107 4.08 -1.53 21.84
N GLN A 108 5.05 -2.36 22.26
CA GLN A 108 5.55 -3.51 21.49
C GLN A 108 4.42 -4.48 21.09
N LEU A 109 3.53 -4.82 22.02
CA LEU A 109 2.38 -5.69 21.76
C LEU A 109 1.37 -5.05 20.80
N SER A 110 1.04 -3.78 21.03
CA SER A 110 0.05 -3.03 20.25
C SER A 110 0.47 -2.90 18.78
N VAL A 111 1.71 -2.48 18.51
CA VAL A 111 2.19 -2.33 17.14
C VAL A 111 2.23 -3.69 16.43
N TRP A 112 2.72 -4.75 17.08
CA TRP A 112 2.72 -6.09 16.51
C TRP A 112 1.31 -6.61 16.20
N ALA A 113 0.35 -6.36 17.09
CA ALA A 113 -1.03 -6.79 16.91
C ALA A 113 -1.68 -6.10 15.70
N ASN A 114 -1.45 -4.80 15.53
CA ASN A 114 -1.89 -4.05 14.35
C ASN A 114 -1.29 -4.63 13.07
N LEU A 115 0.03 -4.84 13.02
CA LEU A 115 0.71 -5.39 11.84
C LEU A 115 0.23 -6.80 11.46
N GLN A 116 0.05 -7.69 12.45
CA GLN A 116 -0.46 -9.05 12.21
C GLN A 116 -1.90 -9.03 11.67
N ASN A 117 -2.75 -8.15 12.20
CA ASN A 117 -4.13 -8.02 11.73
C ASN A 117 -4.20 -7.47 10.30
N THR A 118 -3.40 -6.45 10.00
CA THR A 118 -3.33 -5.83 8.68
C THR A 118 -2.74 -6.79 7.65
N LEU A 119 -1.71 -7.56 7.98
CA LEU A 119 -1.18 -8.57 7.07
C LEU A 119 -2.21 -9.65 6.75
N GLU A 120 -2.93 -10.16 7.75
CA GLU A 120 -4.00 -11.14 7.53
C GLU A 120 -5.12 -10.56 6.66
N PHE A 121 -5.46 -9.28 6.85
CA PHE A 121 -6.44 -8.59 6.02
C PHE A 121 -6.05 -8.62 4.54
N PHE A 122 -4.81 -8.24 4.21
CA PHE A 122 -4.33 -8.25 2.83
C PHE A 122 -4.18 -9.65 2.25
N GLU A 123 -3.71 -10.62 3.04
CA GLU A 123 -3.51 -12.00 2.58
C GLU A 123 -4.81 -12.81 2.49
N SER A 124 -5.92 -12.29 3.05
CA SER A 124 -7.24 -12.93 2.97
C SER A 124 -7.78 -12.99 1.53
N GLY A 125 -8.66 -13.95 1.25
CA GLY A 125 -9.30 -14.09 -0.07
C GLY A 125 -10.14 -12.87 -0.49
N PHE A 126 -10.62 -12.07 0.45
CA PHE A 126 -11.35 -10.82 0.14
C PHE A 126 -10.43 -9.68 -0.30
N ALA A 127 -9.11 -9.81 -0.07
CA ALA A 127 -8.09 -8.96 -0.67
C ALA A 127 -7.23 -9.80 -1.62
N LEU A 128 -5.92 -9.97 -1.39
CA LEU A 128 -5.02 -10.58 -2.38
C LEU A 128 -5.18 -12.09 -2.51
N GLY A 129 -5.68 -12.80 -1.50
CA GLY A 129 -5.87 -14.25 -1.55
C GLY A 129 -4.56 -15.04 -1.69
N ARG A 130 -3.45 -14.47 -1.25
CA ARG A 130 -2.09 -15.04 -1.33
C ARG A 130 -1.23 -14.51 -0.19
N ARG A 131 -0.11 -15.18 0.07
CA ARG A 131 0.94 -14.64 0.94
C ARG A 131 1.73 -13.56 0.19
N ILE A 132 2.13 -12.52 0.92
CA ILE A 132 2.95 -11.42 0.40
C ILE A 132 4.42 -11.74 0.68
N SER A 133 5.32 -11.49 -0.26
CA SER A 133 6.78 -11.58 -0.02
C SER A 133 7.31 -10.23 0.45
N TRP A 134 8.42 -10.19 1.18
CA TRP A 134 9.11 -8.93 1.44
C TRP A 134 10.04 -8.58 0.27
N ALA A 135 10.31 -7.29 0.05
CA ALA A 135 11.21 -6.81 -1.01
C ALA A 135 12.71 -6.98 -0.67
N PHE A 136 13.02 -7.60 0.46
CA PHE A 136 14.35 -7.88 0.95
C PHE A 136 14.53 -9.37 1.22
N GLU A 137 15.78 -9.81 1.30
CA GLU A 137 16.09 -11.19 1.68
C GLU A 137 15.75 -11.44 3.16
N GLY A 138 14.82 -12.36 3.41
CA GLY A 138 14.40 -12.77 4.73
C GLY A 138 12.88 -12.90 4.84
N ASN A 139 12.41 -13.45 5.96
CA ASN A 139 10.99 -13.70 6.20
C ASN A 139 10.37 -12.76 7.25
N ARG A 140 11.17 -12.02 8.01
CA ARG A 140 10.70 -11.15 9.10
C ARG A 140 11.03 -9.69 8.83
N LEU A 141 10.00 -8.85 8.94
CA LEU A 141 10.14 -7.41 9.06
C LEU A 141 10.42 -7.06 10.52
N ILE A 142 11.48 -6.29 10.76
CA ILE A 142 11.86 -5.80 12.09
C ILE A 142 10.92 -4.65 12.45
N VAL A 143 10.46 -4.60 13.69
CA VAL A 143 9.59 -3.53 14.18
C VAL A 143 10.25 -2.88 15.38
N VAL A 144 10.52 -1.59 15.27
CA VAL A 144 11.21 -0.77 16.28
C VAL A 144 10.22 0.29 16.80
N PRO A 145 9.51 0.03 17.91
CA PRO A 145 8.48 0.94 18.43
C PRO A 145 9.01 2.28 18.93
N HIS A 146 10.26 2.31 19.42
CA HIS A 146 10.90 3.50 19.96
C HIS A 146 12.29 3.72 19.35
N ALA A 147 12.37 3.92 18.03
CA ALA A 147 13.64 4.07 17.30
C ALA A 147 14.50 5.26 17.80
N GLY A 148 13.87 6.29 18.37
CA GLY A 148 14.53 7.42 19.03
C GLY A 148 13.64 8.65 19.09
N TYR A 149 14.23 9.78 19.45
CA TYR A 149 13.58 11.09 19.40
C TYR A 149 13.44 11.59 17.96
N GLY A 150 12.21 11.89 17.55
CA GLY A 150 11.91 12.44 16.24
C GLY A 150 10.41 12.53 15.97
N GLU A 151 10.01 13.53 15.20
CA GLU A 151 8.64 13.67 14.67
C GLU A 151 8.53 12.83 13.39
N ASN A 152 8.66 11.50 13.50
CA ASN A 152 8.65 10.64 12.32
C ASN A 152 8.16 9.20 12.57
N ALA A 153 7.86 8.50 11.47
CA ALA A 153 7.80 7.06 11.37
C ALA A 153 8.12 6.69 9.92
N TYR A 154 8.79 5.56 9.67
CA TYR A 154 9.03 5.12 8.29
C TYR A 154 9.27 3.62 8.15
N TYR A 155 8.98 3.11 6.97
CA TYR A 155 9.50 1.84 6.46
C TYR A 155 10.84 2.05 5.75
N ASP A 156 11.85 1.24 6.09
CA ASP A 156 13.11 1.18 5.35
C ASP A 156 13.42 -0.27 4.92
N ARG A 157 13.57 -0.45 3.60
CA ARG A 157 13.92 -1.72 2.99
C ARG A 157 15.32 -2.19 3.40
N THR A 158 16.28 -1.25 3.55
CA THR A 158 17.69 -1.59 3.76
C THR A 158 17.93 -2.21 5.14
N SER A 159 17.43 -1.55 6.18
CA SER A 159 17.41 -2.05 7.56
C SER A 159 16.33 -3.12 7.80
N LYS A 160 15.47 -3.38 6.80
CA LYS A 160 14.36 -4.35 6.86
C LYS A 160 13.41 -4.05 8.01
N SER A 161 13.13 -2.77 8.25
CA SER A 161 12.49 -2.33 9.48
C SER A 161 11.34 -1.34 9.27
N LEU A 162 10.38 -1.38 10.19
CA LEU A 162 9.48 -0.29 10.49
C LEU A 162 9.99 0.41 11.75
N GLN A 163 10.22 1.72 11.64
CA GLN A 163 10.80 2.53 12.70
C GLN A 163 9.81 3.60 13.13
N PHE A 164 9.46 3.59 14.41
CA PHE A 164 8.55 4.55 15.02
C PHE A 164 9.31 5.37 16.05
N TYR A 165 9.06 6.68 16.07
CA TYR A 165 9.76 7.62 16.93
C TYR A 165 8.82 8.18 18.00
N TRP A 166 9.42 8.89 18.94
CA TRP A 166 8.71 9.65 19.95
C TRP A 166 9.19 11.10 19.98
N PHE A 167 8.31 12.00 20.40
CA PHE A 167 8.61 13.43 20.51
C PHE A 167 7.72 14.09 21.57
N GLY A 168 7.99 15.36 21.85
CA GLY A 168 7.39 16.10 22.97
C GLY A 168 8.16 15.93 24.29
N ASP A 169 7.64 16.54 25.35
CA ASP A 169 8.22 16.48 26.69
C ASP A 169 7.76 15.23 27.47
N ASP A 170 8.30 15.01 28.67
CA ASP A 170 7.97 13.83 29.49
C ASP A 170 6.49 13.76 29.91
N LYS A 171 5.74 14.88 29.84
CA LYS A 171 4.33 14.94 30.25
C LYS A 171 3.38 14.73 29.08
N ASN A 172 3.79 15.12 27.87
CA ASN A 172 2.99 15.10 26.65
C ASN A 172 3.65 14.29 25.53
N ARG A 173 4.47 13.29 25.90
CA ARG A 173 5.22 12.50 24.93
C ARG A 173 4.28 11.76 23.99
N VAL A 174 4.44 12.00 22.69
CA VAL A 174 3.74 11.29 21.62
C VAL A 174 4.60 10.14 21.15
N TYR A 175 4.01 8.97 21.01
CA TYR A 175 4.64 7.78 20.46
C TYR A 175 3.95 7.41 19.16
N THR A 176 4.64 7.49 18.03
CA THR A 176 4.00 7.24 16.73
C THR A 176 3.55 5.78 16.58
N CYS A 177 4.18 4.84 17.29
CA CYS A 177 3.78 3.43 17.33
C CYS A 177 2.41 3.17 18.01
N LEU A 178 1.86 4.14 18.76
CA LEU A 178 0.53 4.03 19.37
C LEU A 178 -0.60 4.50 18.46
N SER A 179 -0.28 5.13 17.32
CA SER A 179 -1.26 5.49 16.31
C SER A 179 -1.44 4.34 15.33
N SER A 180 -2.62 3.71 15.34
CA SER A 180 -2.97 2.68 14.36
C SER A 180 -2.97 3.24 12.93
N ASP A 181 -3.30 4.53 12.74
CA ASP A 181 -3.20 5.21 11.44
C ASP A 181 -1.76 5.20 10.94
N ILE A 182 -0.79 5.69 11.74
CA ILE A 182 0.63 5.74 11.36
C ILE A 182 1.18 4.33 11.16
N VAL A 183 0.90 3.39 12.08
CA VAL A 183 1.37 2.00 11.96
C VAL A 183 0.89 1.35 10.66
N ASN A 184 -0.39 1.54 10.30
CA ASN A 184 -0.95 1.00 9.07
C ASN A 184 -0.47 1.73 7.82
N HIS A 185 -0.20 3.04 7.90
CA HIS A 185 0.39 3.81 6.82
C HIS A 185 1.79 3.28 6.47
N GLU A 186 2.68 3.22 7.46
CA GLU A 186 4.06 2.75 7.23
C GLU A 186 4.12 1.29 6.80
N PHE A 187 3.25 0.46 7.37
CA PHE A 187 3.17 -0.93 6.93
C PHE A 187 2.61 -1.05 5.52
N GLY A 188 1.76 -0.12 5.08
CA GLY A 188 1.34 0.04 3.69
C GLY A 188 2.54 0.13 2.75
N HIS A 189 3.55 0.95 3.07
CA HIS A 189 4.77 1.00 2.25
C HIS A 189 5.48 -0.36 2.18
N ALA A 190 5.66 -1.06 3.31
CA ALA A 190 6.30 -2.39 3.32
C ALA A 190 5.53 -3.43 2.50
N LEU A 191 4.19 -3.39 2.55
CA LEU A 191 3.31 -4.26 1.77
C LEU A 191 3.41 -3.96 0.28
N LEU A 192 3.30 -2.68 -0.12
CA LEU A 192 3.43 -2.26 -1.51
C LEU A 192 4.80 -2.64 -2.07
N ASP A 193 5.84 -2.44 -1.27
CA ASP A 193 7.20 -2.78 -1.64
C ASP A 193 7.36 -4.27 -1.91
N GLY A 194 6.76 -5.11 -1.06
CA GLY A 194 6.71 -6.56 -1.27
C GLY A 194 5.95 -6.98 -2.53
N LEU A 195 4.88 -6.27 -2.89
CA LEU A 195 4.05 -6.57 -4.06
C LEU A 195 4.64 -6.04 -5.37
N ARG A 196 5.31 -4.88 -5.30
CA ARG A 196 5.81 -4.09 -6.43
C ARG A 196 7.17 -3.46 -6.10
N PRO A 197 8.22 -4.29 -5.91
CA PRO A 197 9.52 -3.81 -5.44
C PRO A 197 10.21 -2.82 -6.38
N HIS A 198 9.82 -2.77 -7.66
CA HIS A 198 10.41 -1.82 -8.61
C HIS A 198 9.69 -0.47 -8.66
N PHE A 199 8.67 -0.24 -7.83
CA PHE A 199 8.14 1.13 -7.63
C PHE A 199 9.11 2.00 -6.84
N TYR A 200 9.91 1.37 -5.97
CA TYR A 200 10.98 2.02 -5.21
C TYR A 200 12.09 2.58 -6.12
N GLU A 201 12.31 1.98 -7.29
CA GLU A 201 13.28 2.46 -8.28
C GLU A 201 12.59 3.41 -9.29
N SER A 202 12.23 4.59 -8.82
CA SER A 202 11.53 5.59 -9.62
C SER A 202 11.89 7.02 -9.18
N VAL A 203 11.79 7.95 -10.13
CA VAL A 203 11.79 9.41 -9.90
C VAL A 203 10.45 10.06 -10.26
N ASP A 204 9.49 9.24 -10.70
CA ASP A 204 8.19 9.69 -11.16
C ASP A 204 7.32 10.15 -9.98
N ALA A 205 6.72 11.32 -10.12
CA ALA A 205 5.91 11.93 -9.07
C ALA A 205 4.66 11.11 -8.75
N GLN A 206 3.99 10.51 -9.75
CA GLN A 206 2.82 9.67 -9.51
C GLN A 206 3.18 8.34 -8.86
N THR A 207 4.32 7.74 -9.21
CA THR A 207 4.82 6.53 -8.53
C THR A 207 5.10 6.82 -7.06
N ALA A 208 5.79 7.92 -6.74
CA ALA A 208 6.00 8.34 -5.36
C ALA A 208 4.67 8.62 -4.64
N ALA A 209 3.77 9.37 -5.27
CA ALA A 209 2.45 9.66 -4.72
C ALA A 209 1.60 8.41 -4.52
N PHE A 210 1.82 7.35 -5.32
CA PHE A 210 1.17 6.07 -5.15
C PHE A 210 1.58 5.37 -3.86
N HIS A 211 2.85 5.50 -3.42
CA HIS A 211 3.30 4.99 -2.12
C HIS A 211 2.53 5.64 -0.97
N GLU A 212 2.46 6.98 -0.96
CA GLU A 212 1.72 7.75 0.05
C GLU A 212 0.22 7.42 0.06
N PHE A 213 -0.39 7.42 -1.13
CA PHE A 213 -1.80 7.04 -1.32
C PHE A 213 -2.09 5.66 -0.74
N PHE A 214 -1.18 4.70 -0.98
CA PHE A 214 -1.36 3.33 -0.52
C PHE A 214 -1.29 3.23 1.00
N GLY A 215 -0.36 3.95 1.64
CA GLY A 215 -0.30 4.07 3.09
C GLY A 215 -1.58 4.68 3.67
N ASP A 216 -2.02 5.81 3.13
CA ASP A 216 -3.24 6.50 3.56
C ASP A 216 -4.49 5.61 3.42
N LEU A 217 -4.67 4.98 2.26
CA LEU A 217 -5.80 4.09 2.02
C LEU A 217 -5.79 2.88 2.96
N THR A 218 -4.60 2.34 3.26
CA THR A 218 -4.45 1.24 4.22
C THR A 218 -4.91 1.65 5.60
N ALA A 219 -4.48 2.81 6.10
CA ALA A 219 -4.92 3.37 7.38
C ALA A 219 -6.45 3.60 7.42
N ILE A 220 -7.01 4.27 6.40
CA ILE A 220 -8.46 4.55 6.32
C ILE A 220 -9.28 3.26 6.35
N VAL A 221 -8.94 2.28 5.49
CA VAL A 221 -9.73 1.04 5.38
C VAL A 221 -9.61 0.22 6.65
N MET A 222 -8.41 0.12 7.25
CA MET A 222 -8.20 -0.63 8.49
C MET A 222 -8.96 -0.02 9.67
N ALA A 223 -8.92 1.31 9.85
CA ALA A 223 -9.73 2.00 10.86
C ALA A 223 -11.22 1.69 10.68
N PHE A 224 -11.70 1.69 9.45
CA PHE A 224 -13.12 1.46 9.13
C PHE A 224 -13.58 0.02 9.29
N ARG A 225 -12.68 -0.95 9.47
CA ARG A 225 -13.09 -2.33 9.79
C ARG A 225 -13.67 -2.45 11.19
N ASN A 226 -13.38 -1.50 12.07
CA ASN A 226 -13.87 -1.55 13.43
C ASN A 226 -15.38 -1.20 13.51
N ASN A 227 -16.17 -2.13 14.06
CA ASN A 227 -17.62 -1.97 14.17
C ASN A 227 -18.05 -0.86 15.14
N ALA A 228 -17.32 -0.65 16.24
CA ALA A 228 -17.59 0.44 17.17
C ALA A 228 -17.30 1.79 16.50
N PHE A 229 -16.16 1.89 15.81
CA PHE A 229 -15.76 3.08 15.07
C PHE A 229 -16.78 3.48 13.98
N ARG A 230 -17.34 2.52 13.23
CA ARG A 230 -18.43 2.79 12.28
C ARG A 230 -19.63 3.52 12.91
N LYS A 231 -20.00 3.13 14.13
CA LYS A 231 -21.11 3.78 14.85
C LYS A 231 -20.72 5.20 15.29
N VAL A 232 -19.49 5.40 15.74
CA VAL A 232 -18.96 6.72 16.10
C VAL A 232 -18.96 7.64 14.87
N VAL A 233 -18.44 7.18 13.73
CA VAL A 233 -18.41 7.95 12.48
C VAL A 233 -19.83 8.32 12.03
N LEU A 234 -20.77 7.38 12.04
CA LEU A 234 -22.16 7.67 11.65
C LEU A 234 -22.84 8.67 12.61
N LYS A 235 -22.51 8.62 13.91
CA LYS A 235 -23.01 9.58 14.91
C LYS A 235 -22.40 10.96 14.69
N GLU A 236 -21.09 11.05 14.50
CA GLU A 236 -20.33 12.29 14.24
C GLU A 236 -20.84 12.99 12.98
N SER A 237 -21.03 12.22 11.91
CA SER A 237 -21.34 12.77 10.59
C SER A 237 -22.85 12.85 10.29
N ASN A 238 -23.70 12.49 11.27
CA ASN A 238 -25.15 12.35 11.10
C ASN A 238 -25.54 11.50 9.88
N GLY A 239 -24.75 10.47 9.58
CA GLY A 239 -24.94 9.58 8.44
C GLY A 239 -24.52 10.15 7.07
N ASP A 240 -23.96 11.37 7.01
CA ASP A 240 -23.37 11.92 5.79
C ASP A 240 -21.85 11.74 5.80
N LEU A 241 -21.30 10.95 4.88
CA LEU A 241 -19.85 10.72 4.84
C LEU A 241 -19.07 11.91 4.26
N ASN A 242 -19.73 12.93 3.71
CA ASN A 242 -19.05 14.16 3.28
C ASN A 242 -18.59 15.03 4.46
N THR A 243 -19.10 14.77 5.67
CA THR A 243 -18.74 15.50 6.89
C THR A 243 -18.00 14.63 7.90
N ALA A 244 -17.67 13.38 7.55
CA ALA A 244 -17.04 12.40 8.44
C ALA A 244 -15.53 12.65 8.65
N GLN A 245 -15.19 13.64 9.49
CA GLN A 245 -13.80 14.05 9.70
C GLN A 245 -12.97 12.99 10.42
N LEU A 246 -13.55 12.27 11.38
CA LEU A 246 -12.84 11.21 12.10
C LEU A 246 -12.39 10.08 11.17
N LEU A 247 -13.15 9.83 10.11
CA LEU A 247 -12.82 8.82 9.12
C LEU A 247 -11.79 9.33 8.11
N ALA A 248 -12.03 10.51 7.56
CA ALA A 248 -11.23 11.03 6.46
C ALA A 248 -9.87 11.59 6.90
N GLY A 249 -9.77 12.05 8.15
CA GLY A 249 -8.56 12.62 8.72
C GLY A 249 -7.61 11.56 9.26
N LEU A 250 -6.33 11.64 8.91
CA LEU A 250 -5.29 10.70 9.32
C LEU A 250 -4.37 11.31 10.39
N ALA A 251 -3.99 10.47 11.37
CA ALA A 251 -3.00 10.78 12.41
C ALA A 251 -3.28 12.10 13.15
N ARG A 252 -4.45 12.19 13.80
CA ARG A 252 -4.90 13.42 14.50
C ARG A 252 -3.91 13.87 15.57
N GLN A 253 -3.50 12.96 16.45
CA GLN A 253 -2.55 13.31 17.53
C GLN A 253 -1.26 13.90 16.98
N PHE A 254 -0.78 13.36 15.85
CA PHE A 254 0.44 13.84 15.21
C PHE A 254 0.23 15.23 14.60
N GLY A 255 -0.86 15.45 13.85
CA GLY A 255 -1.20 16.75 13.27
C GLY A 255 -1.38 17.85 14.33
N GLU A 256 -2.07 17.54 15.42
CA GLU A 256 -2.27 18.47 16.54
C GLU A 256 -0.94 18.86 17.19
N ALA A 257 -0.03 17.90 17.37
CA ALA A 257 1.24 18.12 18.07
C ALA A 257 2.33 18.76 17.20
N THR A 258 2.31 18.56 15.88
CA THR A 258 3.41 19.00 14.97
C THR A 258 3.05 20.19 14.08
N SER A 259 1.78 20.35 13.69
CA SER A 259 1.36 21.34 12.70
C SER A 259 0.18 22.21 13.12
N ASN A 260 -0.32 22.09 14.36
CA ASN A 260 -1.56 22.76 14.82
C ASN A 260 -2.77 22.50 13.90
N SER A 261 -2.72 21.43 13.09
CA SER A 261 -3.79 21.02 12.20
C SER A 261 -4.61 19.92 12.87
N PRO A 262 -5.95 19.85 12.67
CA PRO A 262 -6.76 18.77 13.26
C PRO A 262 -6.36 17.37 12.76
N TYR A 263 -5.66 17.26 11.63
CA TYR A 263 -5.17 16.01 11.04
C TYR A 263 -3.91 16.27 10.21
N LEU A 264 -3.11 15.24 9.97
CA LEU A 264 -1.95 15.37 9.08
C LEU A 264 -2.37 15.47 7.61
N ARG A 265 -3.34 14.65 7.20
CA ARG A 265 -3.94 14.62 5.85
C ARG A 265 -5.43 14.33 5.93
N SER A 266 -6.17 14.66 4.89
CA SER A 266 -7.62 14.42 4.81
C SER A 266 -8.05 13.90 3.44
N ALA A 267 -8.83 12.81 3.44
CA ALA A 267 -9.52 12.31 2.25
C ALA A 267 -10.72 13.20 1.83
N LEU A 268 -11.16 14.12 2.69
CA LEU A 268 -12.17 15.14 2.38
C LEU A 268 -11.47 16.38 1.81
N ASN A 269 -11.12 16.30 0.53
CA ASN A 269 -10.56 17.41 -0.24
C ASN A 269 -11.16 17.44 -1.65
N ASP A 270 -10.89 18.52 -2.39
CA ASP A 270 -11.35 18.73 -3.76
C ASP A 270 -10.19 18.74 -4.78
N GLN A 271 -9.03 18.15 -4.42
CA GLN A 271 -7.85 18.05 -5.28
C GLN A 271 -8.16 17.24 -6.56
N THR A 272 -7.59 17.68 -7.68
CA THR A 272 -7.67 17.00 -8.98
C THR A 272 -6.30 17.02 -9.65
N MET A 273 -6.10 16.14 -10.63
CA MET A 273 -4.87 16.13 -11.44
C MET A 273 -4.57 17.49 -12.10
N GLU A 274 -5.61 18.24 -12.49
CA GLU A 274 -5.46 19.57 -13.09
C GLU A 274 -5.03 20.62 -12.06
N LYS A 275 -5.61 20.62 -10.85
CA LYS A 275 -5.22 21.56 -9.78
C LYS A 275 -3.76 21.41 -9.35
N LEU A 276 -3.21 20.20 -9.48
CA LEU A 276 -1.84 19.88 -9.09
C LEU A 276 -0.89 19.77 -10.29
N LYS A 277 -1.31 20.23 -11.47
CA LYS A 277 -0.48 20.19 -12.67
C LYS A 277 0.85 20.91 -12.44
N GLY A 278 1.95 20.22 -12.71
CA GLY A 278 3.30 20.73 -12.51
C GLY A 278 3.80 20.67 -11.06
N LYS A 279 2.95 20.31 -10.09
CA LYS A 279 3.43 19.98 -8.74
C LYS A 279 4.06 18.60 -8.75
N LEU A 280 5.27 18.51 -8.22
CA LEU A 280 6.07 17.30 -8.18
C LEU A 280 6.17 16.70 -6.78
N GLU A 281 5.46 17.28 -5.80
CA GLU A 281 5.45 16.89 -4.40
C GLU A 281 4.51 15.67 -4.23
N PRO A 282 5.04 14.50 -3.81
CA PRO A 282 4.28 13.26 -3.75
C PRO A 282 3.06 13.26 -2.82
N HIS A 283 3.11 13.94 -1.67
CA HIS A 283 2.02 13.94 -0.69
C HIS A 283 0.80 14.68 -1.20
N ALA A 284 0.97 15.88 -1.75
CA ALA A 284 -0.11 16.66 -2.34
C ALA A 284 -0.74 15.89 -3.51
N LEU A 285 0.07 15.22 -4.33
CA LEU A 285 -0.44 14.42 -5.44
C LEU A 285 -1.19 13.17 -4.97
N SER A 286 -0.76 12.54 -3.87
CA SER A 286 -1.42 11.35 -3.31
C SER A 286 -2.85 11.64 -2.85
N GLU A 287 -3.10 12.85 -2.34
CA GLU A 287 -4.43 13.30 -1.89
C GLU A 287 -5.49 13.19 -3.00
N VAL A 288 -5.11 13.31 -4.28
CA VAL A 288 -6.04 13.12 -5.41
C VAL A 288 -6.58 11.70 -5.42
N MET A 289 -5.70 10.70 -5.33
CA MET A 289 -6.11 9.30 -5.37
C MET A 289 -6.77 8.86 -4.05
N THR A 290 -6.27 9.32 -2.90
CA THR A 290 -6.88 9.08 -1.58
C THR A 290 -8.32 9.58 -1.57
N ALA A 291 -8.57 10.82 -2.02
CA ALA A 291 -9.91 11.38 -2.11
C ALA A 291 -10.78 10.69 -3.18
N THR A 292 -10.19 10.24 -4.29
CA THR A 292 -10.92 9.48 -5.32
C THR A 292 -11.46 8.16 -4.77
N MET A 293 -10.64 7.39 -4.06
CA MET A 293 -11.08 6.13 -3.44
C MET A 293 -12.08 6.38 -2.30
N PHE A 294 -11.98 7.51 -1.61
CA PHE A 294 -12.98 7.94 -0.65
C PHE A 294 -14.31 8.32 -1.31
N ASP A 295 -14.29 9.01 -2.45
CA ASP A 295 -15.48 9.28 -3.26
C ASP A 295 -16.16 8.00 -3.72
N ILE A 296 -15.39 6.97 -4.11
CA ILE A 296 -15.91 5.63 -4.43
C ILE A 296 -16.56 5.00 -3.19
N LEU A 297 -15.94 5.07 -2.01
CA LEU A 297 -16.52 4.59 -0.76
C LEU A 297 -17.87 5.25 -0.46
N LYS A 298 -17.95 6.58 -0.59
CA LYS A 298 -19.21 7.34 -0.42
C LYS A 298 -20.27 6.88 -1.41
N GLY A 299 -19.91 6.69 -2.68
CA GLY A 299 -20.82 6.19 -3.71
C GLY A 299 -21.34 4.78 -3.43
N VAL A 300 -20.45 3.86 -3.05
CA VAL A 300 -20.83 2.48 -2.67
C VAL A 300 -21.73 2.48 -1.43
N PHE A 301 -21.43 3.32 -0.43
CA PHE A 301 -22.28 3.49 0.74
C PHE A 301 -23.67 4.01 0.40
N ALA A 302 -23.76 5.03 -0.46
CA ALA A 302 -25.04 5.56 -0.92
C ALA A 302 -25.89 4.47 -1.62
N GLN A 303 -25.28 3.64 -2.48
CA GLN A 303 -25.97 2.50 -3.09
C GLN A 303 -26.44 1.46 -2.06
N HIS A 304 -25.64 1.16 -1.04
CA HIS A 304 -26.04 0.23 0.02
C HIS A 304 -27.16 0.79 0.89
N ARG A 305 -27.16 2.10 1.17
CA ARG A 305 -28.23 2.80 1.88
C ARG A 305 -29.55 2.73 1.11
N GLU A 306 -29.51 2.97 -0.20
CA GLU A 306 -30.69 2.85 -1.07
C GLU A 306 -31.24 1.42 -1.07
N ARG A 307 -30.37 0.40 -1.09
CA ARG A 307 -30.81 -1.00 -0.98
C ARG A 307 -31.51 -1.31 0.34
N GLU A 308 -31.06 -0.75 1.46
CA GLU A 308 -31.74 -0.90 2.75
C GLU A 308 -33.12 -0.23 2.74
N LEU A 309 -33.24 0.95 2.12
CA LEU A 309 -34.53 1.63 1.91
C LEU A 309 -35.49 0.77 1.06
N GLU A 310 -35.00 0.23 -0.06
CA GLU A 310 -35.79 -0.63 -0.94
C GLU A 310 -36.22 -1.94 -0.27
N ARG A 311 -35.35 -2.56 0.55
CA ARG A 311 -35.71 -3.74 1.35
C ARG A 311 -36.83 -3.41 2.34
N HIS A 312 -36.78 -2.23 2.96
CA HIS A 312 -37.83 -1.77 3.87
C HIS A 312 -39.16 -1.52 3.15
N LYS A 313 -39.15 -0.79 2.02
CA LYS A 313 -40.36 -0.55 1.19
C LYS A 313 -41.03 -1.85 0.74
N LYS A 314 -40.25 -2.91 0.50
CA LYS A 314 -40.72 -4.26 0.13
C LYS A 314 -41.13 -5.14 1.33
N GLY A 315 -41.16 -4.59 2.55
CA GLY A 315 -41.50 -5.33 3.77
C GLY A 315 -40.47 -6.40 4.19
N ARG A 316 -39.26 -6.38 3.63
CA ARG A 316 -38.20 -7.37 3.89
C ARG A 316 -37.29 -6.99 5.06
N SER A 317 -37.47 -5.79 5.64
CA SER A 317 -36.75 -5.37 6.86
C SER A 317 -37.60 -4.42 7.70
N SER A 318 -37.40 -4.47 9.02
CA SER A 318 -38.17 -3.66 9.98
C SER A 318 -37.93 -2.16 9.84
N ARG A 319 -36.66 -1.75 9.62
CA ARG A 319 -36.25 -0.36 9.31
C ARG A 319 -34.94 -0.34 8.50
N PRO A 320 -34.71 0.65 7.62
CA PRO A 320 -33.41 0.90 6.99
C PRO A 320 -32.33 1.17 8.05
N SER A 321 -31.08 0.78 7.78
CA SER A 321 -29.99 0.95 8.74
C SER A 321 -28.69 1.34 8.05
N ASP A 322 -28.25 2.57 8.33
CA ASP A 322 -26.97 3.10 7.84
C ASP A 322 -25.79 2.30 8.41
N VAL A 323 -25.90 1.79 9.64
CA VAL A 323 -24.89 0.89 10.24
C VAL A 323 -24.74 -0.40 9.44
N ARG A 324 -25.84 -1.01 8.99
CA ARG A 324 -25.80 -2.20 8.13
C ARG A 324 -25.26 -1.88 6.74
N ALA A 325 -25.73 -0.79 6.14
CA ALA A 325 -25.22 -0.34 4.84
C ALA A 325 -23.70 -0.11 4.88
N LEU A 326 -23.19 0.49 5.97
CA LEU A 326 -21.77 0.73 6.15
C LEU A 326 -20.99 -0.57 6.40
N ALA A 327 -21.54 -1.48 7.21
CA ALA A 327 -20.96 -2.79 7.44
C ALA A 327 -20.83 -3.62 6.16
N ASP A 328 -21.72 -3.42 5.18
CA ASP A 328 -21.63 -4.03 3.84
C ASP A 328 -20.64 -3.28 2.92
N THR A 329 -20.47 -1.97 3.09
CA THR A 329 -19.55 -1.14 2.28
C THR A 329 -18.09 -1.46 2.55
N VAL A 330 -17.67 -1.62 3.81
CA VAL A 330 -16.23 -1.75 4.13
C VAL A 330 -15.59 -3.01 3.52
N PRO A 331 -16.17 -4.23 3.66
CA PRO A 331 -15.62 -5.42 3.01
C PRO A 331 -15.63 -5.30 1.48
N ARG A 332 -16.60 -4.57 0.91
CA ARG A 332 -16.62 -4.28 -0.52
C ARG A 332 -15.47 -3.37 -0.93
N MET A 333 -15.16 -2.34 -0.14
CA MET A 333 -14.01 -1.47 -0.37
C MET A 333 -12.69 -2.22 -0.27
N GLN A 334 -12.54 -3.17 0.66
CA GLN A 334 -11.37 -4.05 0.70
C GLN A 334 -11.13 -4.72 -0.65
N MET A 335 -12.18 -5.30 -1.25
CA MET A 335 -12.07 -5.95 -2.55
C MET A 335 -11.75 -4.96 -3.67
N LEU A 336 -12.48 -3.85 -3.73
CA LEU A 336 -12.35 -2.85 -4.79
C LEU A 336 -11.00 -2.12 -4.76
N ALA A 337 -10.41 -1.93 -3.58
CA ALA A 337 -9.14 -1.25 -3.41
C ALA A 337 -7.93 -2.18 -3.58
N PHE A 338 -7.97 -3.39 -3.00
CA PHE A 338 -6.75 -4.17 -2.81
C PHE A 338 -6.63 -5.40 -3.72
N GLN A 339 -7.73 -5.99 -4.22
CA GLN A 339 -7.64 -7.02 -5.28
C GLN A 339 -6.97 -6.53 -6.57
N PRO A 340 -7.18 -5.27 -7.02
CA PRO A 340 -6.55 -4.73 -8.22
C PRO A 340 -5.03 -4.62 -8.17
N LEU A 341 -4.40 -4.67 -6.99
CA LEU A 341 -2.95 -4.47 -6.88
C LEU A 341 -2.16 -5.48 -7.71
N ASP A 342 -2.66 -6.72 -7.83
CA ASP A 342 -2.03 -7.74 -8.66
C ASP A 342 -2.14 -7.46 -10.16
N LEU A 343 -3.02 -6.55 -10.58
CA LEU A 343 -3.21 -6.13 -11.97
C LEU A 343 -2.32 -4.92 -12.33
N LEU A 344 -1.54 -4.37 -11.39
CA LEU A 344 -0.68 -3.21 -11.64
C LEU A 344 0.56 -3.58 -12.46
N PRO A 345 1.11 -2.63 -13.25
CA PRO A 345 2.40 -2.81 -13.89
C PRO A 345 3.51 -3.09 -12.87
N PRO A 346 4.65 -3.68 -13.27
CA PRO A 346 5.72 -4.03 -12.35
C PRO A 346 6.58 -2.83 -11.94
N CYS A 347 6.54 -1.73 -12.71
CA CYS A 347 7.32 -0.51 -12.48
C CYS A 347 6.53 0.74 -12.93
N ALA A 348 7.01 1.93 -12.54
CA ALA A 348 6.55 3.24 -13.05
C ALA A 348 5.02 3.40 -13.09
N VAL A 349 4.34 3.06 -11.99
CA VAL A 349 2.88 3.12 -11.88
C VAL A 349 2.38 4.56 -11.96
N THR A 350 1.21 4.72 -12.56
CA THR A 350 0.46 5.96 -12.61
C THR A 350 -0.92 5.76 -11.98
N PHE A 351 -1.59 6.86 -11.64
CA PHE A 351 -2.96 6.82 -11.16
C PHE A 351 -3.93 6.24 -12.19
N ARG A 352 -3.66 6.46 -13.49
CA ARG A 352 -4.40 5.84 -14.58
C ARG A 352 -4.26 4.32 -14.55
N ASP A 353 -3.05 3.78 -14.35
CA ASP A 353 -2.86 2.32 -14.27
C ASP A 353 -3.69 1.69 -13.14
N TYR A 354 -3.73 2.35 -11.98
CA TYR A 354 -4.54 1.88 -10.86
C TYR A 354 -6.05 1.99 -11.11
N ALA A 355 -6.52 3.09 -11.71
CA ALA A 355 -7.93 3.23 -12.10
C ALA A 355 -8.37 2.11 -13.06
N LEU A 356 -7.54 1.81 -14.07
CA LEU A 356 -7.80 0.73 -15.02
C LEU A 356 -7.78 -0.65 -14.33
N ALA A 357 -6.85 -0.87 -13.41
CA ALA A 357 -6.79 -2.09 -12.60
C ALA A 357 -8.05 -2.25 -11.74
N VAL A 358 -8.54 -1.19 -11.08
CA VAL A 358 -9.75 -1.20 -10.25
C VAL A 358 -10.98 -1.59 -11.09
N LEU A 359 -11.17 -0.91 -12.23
CA LEU A 359 -12.28 -1.19 -13.14
C LEU A 359 -12.20 -2.62 -13.71
N ARG A 360 -11.01 -3.10 -14.05
CA ARG A 360 -10.80 -4.46 -14.56
C ARG A 360 -11.06 -5.51 -13.49
N SER A 361 -10.58 -5.30 -12.26
CA SER A 361 -10.82 -6.22 -11.15
C SER A 361 -12.32 -6.36 -10.87
N GLU A 362 -13.07 -5.26 -10.91
CA GLU A 362 -14.53 -5.30 -10.77
C GLU A 362 -15.20 -6.00 -11.96
N GLN A 363 -14.74 -5.79 -13.19
CA GLN A 363 -15.25 -6.52 -14.36
C GLN A 363 -15.02 -8.03 -14.24
N VAL A 364 -13.90 -8.46 -13.66
CA VAL A 364 -13.61 -9.88 -13.41
C VAL A 364 -14.51 -10.46 -12.32
N ALA A 365 -14.69 -9.74 -11.21
CA ALA A 365 -15.50 -10.21 -10.09
C ALA A 365 -17.02 -10.10 -10.33
N ASN A 366 -17.46 -9.14 -11.14
CA ASN A 366 -18.86 -8.81 -11.38
C ASN A 366 -19.11 -8.39 -12.86
N PRO A 367 -19.04 -9.34 -13.80
CA PRO A 367 -19.02 -9.03 -15.24
C PRO A 367 -20.26 -8.29 -15.76
N THR A 368 -21.44 -8.63 -15.23
CA THR A 368 -22.72 -8.03 -15.66
C THR A 368 -23.02 -6.70 -14.98
N ASP A 369 -22.30 -6.38 -13.91
CA ASP A 369 -22.43 -5.17 -13.10
C ASP A 369 -23.88 -4.63 -12.93
N PRO A 370 -24.80 -5.42 -12.35
CA PRO A 370 -26.21 -5.07 -12.29
C PRO A 370 -26.52 -3.84 -11.42
N SER A 371 -25.53 -3.32 -10.69
CA SER A 371 -25.66 -2.13 -9.83
C SER A 371 -24.83 -0.93 -10.33
N GLY A 372 -24.19 -1.04 -11.49
CA GLY A 372 -23.43 0.06 -12.10
C GLY A 372 -22.23 0.53 -11.27
N TYR A 373 -21.55 -0.38 -10.55
CA TYR A 373 -20.36 -0.04 -9.79
C TYR A 373 -19.22 0.48 -10.69
N ARG A 374 -19.03 -0.10 -11.88
CA ARG A 374 -17.99 0.34 -12.82
C ARG A 374 -18.24 1.76 -13.29
N ALA A 375 -19.48 2.09 -13.64
CA ALA A 375 -19.87 3.44 -14.02
C ALA A 375 -19.64 4.44 -12.88
N LEU A 376 -20.05 4.09 -11.65
CA LEU A 376 -19.83 4.91 -10.46
C LEU A 376 -18.34 5.19 -10.21
N MET A 377 -17.50 4.16 -10.29
CA MET A 377 -16.05 4.31 -10.10
C MET A 377 -15.42 5.15 -11.20
N LEU A 378 -15.79 4.90 -12.46
CA LEU A 378 -15.36 5.67 -13.61
C LEU A 378 -15.69 7.16 -13.46
N ASP A 379 -16.90 7.50 -13.02
CA ASP A 379 -17.32 8.88 -12.78
C ASP A 379 -16.43 9.57 -11.73
N CYS A 380 -16.01 8.84 -10.69
CA CYS A 380 -15.10 9.37 -9.68
C CYS A 380 -13.69 9.62 -10.26
N PHE A 381 -13.16 8.69 -11.05
CA PHE A 381 -11.86 8.86 -11.72
C PHE A 381 -11.87 10.02 -12.71
N ILE A 382 -12.95 10.20 -13.48
CA ILE A 382 -13.11 11.31 -14.43
C ILE A 382 -13.20 12.64 -13.68
N ARG A 383 -14.01 12.73 -12.62
CA ARG A 383 -14.17 13.95 -11.82
C ARG A 383 -12.84 14.45 -11.23
N ARG A 384 -11.93 13.52 -10.91
CA ARG A 384 -10.61 13.82 -10.32
C ARG A 384 -9.52 14.01 -11.38
N GLY A 385 -9.85 13.88 -12.66
CA GLY A 385 -8.92 14.05 -13.79
C GLY A 385 -7.93 12.90 -13.97
N ILE A 386 -8.21 11.73 -13.40
CA ILE A 386 -7.37 10.53 -13.53
C ILE A 386 -7.69 9.80 -14.84
N LEU A 387 -8.98 9.76 -15.20
CA LEU A 387 -9.48 9.30 -16.48
C LEU A 387 -10.18 10.45 -17.20
N THR A 388 -10.52 10.24 -18.46
CA THR A 388 -11.21 11.21 -19.32
C THR A 388 -12.56 10.68 -19.76
N GLU A 389 -13.45 11.56 -20.21
CA GLU A 389 -14.76 11.14 -20.75
C GLU A 389 -14.62 10.26 -22.01
N GLY A 390 -13.52 10.41 -22.76
CA GLY A 390 -13.21 9.54 -23.90
C GLY A 390 -12.96 8.08 -23.51
N ASP A 391 -12.58 7.82 -22.26
CA ASP A 391 -12.35 6.46 -21.77
C ASP A 391 -13.67 5.71 -21.48
N ARG A 392 -14.80 6.42 -21.36
CA ARG A 392 -16.07 5.84 -20.88
C ARG A 392 -16.60 4.74 -21.78
N THR A 393 -16.65 5.00 -23.08
CA THR A 393 -17.25 4.07 -24.04
C THR A 393 -16.50 2.74 -24.04
N GLU A 394 -15.17 2.78 -24.15
CA GLU A 394 -14.33 1.58 -24.16
C GLU A 394 -14.40 0.81 -22.82
N LEU A 395 -14.32 1.51 -21.68
CA LEU A 395 -14.23 0.86 -20.37
C LEU A 395 -15.56 0.28 -19.86
N LEU A 396 -16.70 0.79 -20.34
CA LEU A 396 -18.03 0.27 -20.00
C LEU A 396 -18.58 -0.72 -21.01
N GLU A 397 -17.97 -0.84 -22.20
CA GLU A 397 -18.40 -1.79 -23.22
C GLU A 397 -18.36 -3.24 -22.67
N PRO A 398 -19.42 -4.03 -22.90
CA PRO A 398 -19.39 -5.45 -22.59
C PRO A 398 -18.28 -6.15 -23.38
N ALA A 399 -17.26 -6.63 -22.68
CA ALA A 399 -16.13 -7.34 -23.26
C ALA A 399 -15.93 -8.72 -22.60
N PRO A 400 -15.34 -9.70 -23.32
CA PRO A 400 -14.96 -10.97 -22.71
C PRO A 400 -14.02 -10.76 -21.53
N VAL A 401 -14.35 -11.38 -20.40
CA VAL A 401 -13.55 -11.31 -19.17
C VAL A 401 -12.28 -12.13 -19.30
N PHE A 402 -12.32 -13.27 -20.02
CA PHE A 402 -11.18 -14.14 -20.22
C PHE A 402 -10.93 -14.28 -21.72
N GLN A 403 -9.69 -14.02 -22.14
CA GLN A 403 -9.28 -14.11 -23.54
C GLN A 403 -8.04 -14.98 -23.64
N ARG A 404 -7.88 -15.74 -24.73
CA ARG A 404 -6.61 -16.45 -24.93
C ARG A 404 -5.51 -15.43 -25.23
N PRO A 405 -4.37 -15.48 -24.52
CA PRO A 405 -3.25 -14.61 -24.85
C PRO A 405 -2.74 -14.96 -26.26
N PRO A 406 -2.29 -13.97 -27.05
CA PRO A 406 -1.74 -14.23 -28.36
C PRO A 406 -0.34 -14.85 -28.18
N LEU A 407 -0.22 -16.18 -28.10
CA LEU A 407 1.05 -16.87 -27.88
C LEU A 407 1.44 -17.69 -29.11
N ASP A 408 2.75 -17.85 -29.34
CA ASP A 408 3.30 -18.76 -30.35
C ASP A 408 3.52 -20.16 -29.77
N VAL A 409 3.97 -20.24 -28.52
CA VAL A 409 4.23 -21.50 -27.81
C VAL A 409 3.42 -21.55 -26.52
N PHE A 410 2.60 -22.58 -26.40
CA PHE A 410 1.79 -22.83 -25.20
C PHE A 410 2.60 -23.56 -24.14
N HIS A 411 2.54 -23.03 -22.92
CA HIS A 411 3.09 -23.66 -21.72
C HIS A 411 1.94 -23.94 -20.75
N SER A 412 2.02 -25.05 -20.01
CA SER A 412 1.02 -25.31 -18.97
C SER A 412 1.19 -24.29 -17.84
N ILE A 413 0.07 -23.93 -17.20
CA ILE A 413 0.09 -22.99 -16.09
C ILE A 413 0.92 -23.52 -14.92
N ASP A 414 0.90 -24.83 -14.69
CA ASP A 414 1.75 -25.46 -13.69
C ASP A 414 3.24 -25.29 -14.02
N ALA A 415 3.66 -25.42 -15.28
CA ALA A 415 5.05 -25.20 -15.68
C ALA A 415 5.47 -23.74 -15.50
N ILE A 416 4.62 -22.78 -15.90
CA ILE A 416 4.88 -21.34 -15.71
C ILE A 416 4.99 -21.01 -14.22
N ALA A 417 4.05 -21.52 -13.40
CA ALA A 417 3.94 -21.18 -11.99
C ALA A 417 4.90 -21.94 -11.07
N ALA A 418 5.51 -23.04 -11.55
CA ALA A 418 6.36 -23.90 -10.72
C ALA A 418 7.70 -23.25 -10.34
N SER A 419 8.27 -22.40 -11.21
CA SER A 419 9.57 -21.78 -10.95
C SER A 419 9.85 -20.58 -11.86
N ARG A 420 10.82 -19.74 -11.46
CA ARG A 420 11.37 -18.68 -12.31
C ARG A 420 11.87 -19.22 -13.66
N GLY A 421 12.51 -20.39 -13.68
CA GLY A 421 12.98 -21.02 -14.92
C GLY A 421 11.84 -21.36 -15.90
N GLY A 422 10.72 -21.86 -15.38
CA GLY A 422 9.52 -22.13 -16.17
C GLY A 422 8.93 -20.86 -16.78
N ALA A 423 8.79 -19.80 -15.98
CA ALA A 423 8.34 -18.50 -16.48
C ALA A 423 9.32 -17.89 -17.50
N TYR A 424 10.64 -17.99 -17.28
CA TYR A 424 11.63 -17.52 -18.26
C TYR A 424 11.47 -18.22 -19.60
N ARG A 425 11.31 -19.55 -19.61
CA ARG A 425 11.11 -20.29 -20.85
C ARG A 425 9.83 -19.86 -21.57
N PHE A 426 8.74 -19.71 -20.83
CA PHE A 426 7.47 -19.22 -21.37
C PHE A 426 7.61 -17.82 -22.00
N LEU A 427 8.27 -16.88 -21.32
CA LEU A 427 8.48 -15.52 -21.82
C LEU A 427 9.40 -15.50 -23.05
N ASP A 428 10.47 -16.30 -23.02
CA ASP A 428 11.46 -16.37 -24.09
C ASP A 428 10.88 -16.94 -25.39
N ASP A 429 10.12 -18.05 -25.29
CA ASP A 429 9.45 -18.67 -26.44
C ASP A 429 8.40 -17.74 -27.09
N ASN A 430 7.92 -16.73 -26.37
CA ASN A 430 6.82 -15.86 -26.80
C ASN A 430 7.22 -14.37 -26.93
N ARG A 431 8.51 -14.03 -26.96
CA ARG A 431 9.00 -12.63 -26.95
C ARG A 431 8.31 -11.73 -27.97
N ALA A 432 8.19 -12.20 -29.22
CA ALA A 432 7.60 -11.41 -30.31
C ALA A 432 6.15 -11.03 -30.02
N LYS A 433 5.34 -11.97 -29.52
CA LYS A 433 3.94 -11.71 -29.19
C LYS A 433 3.76 -10.94 -27.89
N LEU A 434 4.69 -11.13 -26.94
CA LEU A 434 4.72 -10.40 -25.68
C LEU A 434 5.43 -9.04 -25.80
N LEU A 435 5.84 -8.67 -27.02
CA LEU A 435 6.48 -7.39 -27.33
C LEU A 435 7.70 -7.14 -26.42
N ILE A 436 8.50 -8.19 -26.22
CA ILE A 436 9.76 -8.19 -25.48
C ILE A 436 10.90 -8.11 -26.50
N PRO A 437 11.87 -7.18 -26.37
CA PRO A 437 13.03 -7.15 -27.26
C PRO A 437 13.81 -8.46 -27.24
N LEU A 438 14.29 -8.92 -28.40
CA LEU A 438 14.98 -10.21 -28.54
C LEU A 438 16.25 -10.30 -27.69
N ASN A 439 16.93 -9.18 -27.49
CA ASN A 439 18.16 -9.08 -26.70
C ASN A 439 17.94 -8.56 -25.27
N ALA A 440 16.69 -8.37 -24.84
CA ALA A 440 16.41 -7.93 -23.48
C ALA A 440 16.74 -9.05 -22.48
N ASP A 441 17.55 -8.72 -21.48
CA ASP A 441 17.76 -9.57 -20.32
C ASP A 441 16.58 -9.41 -19.35
N LEU A 442 15.84 -10.49 -19.16
CA LEU A 442 14.59 -10.49 -18.39
C LEU A 442 14.88 -10.84 -16.93
N ILE A 443 14.18 -10.17 -16.03
CA ILE A 443 14.10 -10.53 -14.62
C ILE A 443 12.64 -10.85 -14.31
N VAL A 444 12.35 -12.10 -13.96
CA VAL A 444 11.05 -12.49 -13.41
C VAL A 444 11.07 -12.19 -11.91
N SER A 445 10.48 -11.05 -11.53
CA SER A 445 10.51 -10.55 -10.15
C SER A 445 9.66 -11.41 -9.21
N GLU A 446 8.42 -11.71 -9.62
CA GLU A 446 7.47 -12.51 -8.84
C GLU A 446 6.69 -13.48 -9.73
N ILE A 447 6.45 -14.68 -9.20
CA ILE A 447 5.48 -15.65 -9.72
C ILE A 447 4.63 -16.07 -8.53
N VAL A 448 3.32 -15.85 -8.63
CA VAL A 448 2.44 -16.17 -7.50
C VAL A 448 1.07 -16.61 -7.95
N ARG A 449 0.48 -17.52 -7.17
CA ARG A 449 -0.90 -17.94 -7.30
C ARG A 449 -1.75 -17.24 -6.26
N ALA A 450 -2.90 -16.72 -6.68
CA ALA A 450 -3.83 -16.01 -5.81
C ALA A 450 -5.23 -16.62 -5.90
N SER A 451 -5.79 -16.95 -4.74
CA SER A 451 -7.16 -17.48 -4.60
C SER A 451 -8.05 -16.41 -3.98
N LYS A 452 -8.63 -15.57 -4.83
CA LYS A 452 -9.48 -14.45 -4.41
C LYS A 452 -10.95 -14.87 -4.27
N LEU A 453 -11.70 -14.14 -3.47
CA LEU A 453 -13.11 -14.34 -3.20
C LEU A 453 -13.92 -13.15 -3.72
N ALA A 454 -15.12 -13.44 -4.21
CA ALA A 454 -16.17 -12.48 -4.45
C ALA A 454 -16.85 -12.08 -3.14
N ARG A 455 -17.75 -11.09 -3.20
CA ARG A 455 -18.42 -10.52 -2.01
C ARG A 455 -19.24 -11.56 -1.24
N ASP A 456 -19.85 -12.50 -1.95
CA ASP A 456 -20.64 -13.59 -1.39
C ASP A 456 -19.78 -14.79 -0.92
N GLY A 457 -18.44 -14.64 -0.92
CA GLY A 457 -17.51 -15.68 -0.49
C GLY A 457 -17.27 -16.76 -1.55
N ARG A 458 -17.80 -16.62 -2.77
CA ARG A 458 -17.46 -17.53 -3.88
C ARG A 458 -16.03 -17.28 -4.35
N SER A 459 -15.31 -18.35 -4.67
CA SER A 459 -14.00 -18.24 -5.30
C SER A 459 -14.11 -17.59 -6.67
N LEU A 460 -13.25 -16.60 -6.90
CA LEU A 460 -12.92 -16.13 -8.24
C LEU A 460 -11.98 -17.16 -8.91
N PRO A 461 -11.83 -17.13 -10.25
CA PRO A 461 -10.79 -17.91 -10.92
C PRO A 461 -9.42 -17.68 -10.27
N GLU A 462 -8.64 -18.76 -10.15
CA GLU A 462 -7.28 -18.66 -9.61
C GLU A 462 -6.47 -17.74 -10.53
N GLN A 463 -5.71 -16.81 -9.94
CA GLN A 463 -4.89 -15.88 -10.70
C GLN A 463 -3.43 -16.30 -10.59
N ILE A 464 -2.80 -16.58 -11.72
CA ILE A 464 -1.38 -16.84 -11.86
C ILE A 464 -0.73 -15.56 -12.38
N ILE A 465 0.01 -14.91 -11.49
CA ILE A 465 0.59 -13.59 -11.71
C ILE A 465 2.07 -13.79 -12.03
N VAL A 466 2.47 -13.36 -13.22
CA VAL A 466 3.86 -13.37 -13.68
C VAL A 466 4.29 -11.91 -13.86
N GLN A 467 5.16 -11.44 -12.96
CA GLN A 467 5.76 -10.12 -13.04
C GLN A 467 7.16 -10.22 -13.64
N TYR A 468 7.41 -9.47 -14.71
CA TYR A 468 8.72 -9.46 -15.36
C TYR A 468 9.13 -8.05 -15.78
N ILE A 469 10.43 -7.79 -15.71
CA ILE A 469 11.05 -6.53 -16.13
C ILE A 469 12.28 -6.75 -16.99
N TRP A 470 12.70 -5.72 -17.71
CA TRP A 470 14.03 -5.57 -18.28
C TRP A 470 14.48 -4.10 -18.18
N ARG A 471 15.73 -3.83 -18.51
CA ARG A 471 16.34 -2.51 -18.44
C ARG A 471 16.75 -2.02 -19.82
N GLU A 472 16.37 -0.80 -20.15
CA GLU A 472 16.94 -0.09 -21.30
C GLU A 472 17.98 0.92 -20.81
N ASN A 473 19.24 0.71 -21.18
CA ASN A 473 20.34 1.57 -20.77
C ASN A 473 20.23 2.95 -21.44
N LEU A 474 20.43 3.99 -20.64
CA LEU A 474 20.38 5.39 -21.03
C LEU A 474 21.68 6.09 -20.64
N ILE A 475 22.07 7.10 -21.42
CA ILE A 475 23.14 8.03 -21.07
C ILE A 475 22.49 9.37 -20.72
N LEU A 476 22.84 9.92 -19.57
CA LEU A 476 22.40 11.25 -19.13
C LEU A 476 23.28 12.30 -19.80
N ALA A 477 22.93 12.69 -21.03
CA ALA A 477 23.75 13.62 -21.81
C ALA A 477 23.25 15.07 -21.71
N GLY A 478 24.11 15.97 -21.22
CA GLY A 478 23.91 17.41 -21.21
C GLY A 478 23.90 18.02 -19.80
N LYS A 479 24.21 19.31 -19.75
CA LYS A 479 24.37 20.09 -18.50
C LYS A 479 23.14 20.09 -17.60
N GLN A 480 21.94 19.85 -18.14
CA GLN A 480 20.70 19.74 -17.37
C GLN A 480 20.71 18.59 -16.35
N PHE A 481 21.62 17.62 -16.49
CA PHE A 481 21.79 16.53 -15.53
C PHE A 481 22.84 16.82 -14.44
N GLY A 482 23.41 18.03 -14.41
CA GLY A 482 24.32 18.48 -13.36
C GLY A 482 25.49 17.52 -13.14
N ARG A 483 25.69 17.05 -11.90
CA ARG A 483 26.75 16.09 -11.55
C ARG A 483 26.61 14.72 -12.20
N PHE A 484 25.46 14.41 -12.81
CA PHE A 484 25.19 13.15 -13.47
C PHE A 484 25.38 13.23 -14.99
N ASP A 485 25.85 14.36 -15.54
CA ASP A 485 26.17 14.48 -16.96
C ASP A 485 27.24 13.46 -17.38
N GLY A 486 26.97 12.70 -18.44
CA GLY A 486 27.79 11.61 -18.96
C GLY A 486 27.62 10.26 -18.25
N GLU A 487 26.90 10.22 -17.12
CA GLU A 487 26.67 8.97 -16.39
C GLU A 487 25.61 8.09 -17.07
N ARG A 488 25.67 6.79 -16.78
CA ARG A 488 24.72 5.79 -17.28
C ARG A 488 23.59 5.61 -16.27
N THR A 489 22.37 5.45 -16.76
CA THR A 489 21.20 5.02 -15.97
C THR A 489 20.37 4.03 -16.78
N ALA A 490 19.21 3.60 -16.27
CA ALA A 490 18.32 2.70 -16.99
C ALA A 490 16.86 3.12 -16.87
N MET A 491 16.09 2.95 -17.94
CA MET A 491 14.63 2.93 -17.86
C MET A 491 14.15 1.51 -17.57
N LEU A 492 13.33 1.37 -16.54
CA LEU A 492 12.64 0.12 -16.26
C LEU A 492 11.47 -0.09 -17.23
N CYS A 493 11.42 -1.27 -17.80
CA CYS A 493 10.39 -1.75 -18.72
C CYS A 493 9.91 -3.12 -18.26
N GLY A 494 8.71 -3.54 -18.65
CA GLY A 494 8.18 -4.81 -18.19
C GLY A 494 6.68 -4.97 -18.35
N ALA A 495 6.16 -6.07 -17.83
CA ALA A 495 4.74 -6.23 -17.64
C ALA A 495 4.40 -7.14 -16.47
N THR A 496 3.17 -7.00 -16.00
CA THR A 496 2.51 -7.98 -15.15
C THR A 496 1.45 -8.66 -15.99
N MET A 497 1.58 -9.97 -16.15
CA MET A 497 0.61 -10.80 -16.86
C MET A 497 -0.12 -11.67 -15.85
N VAL A 498 -1.45 -11.61 -15.88
CA VAL A 498 -2.32 -12.35 -14.96
C VAL A 498 -3.13 -13.34 -15.78
N LEU A 499 -2.90 -14.63 -15.54
CA LEU A 499 -3.56 -15.74 -16.21
C LEU A 499 -4.53 -16.44 -15.25
N ASP A 500 -5.58 -17.07 -15.79
CA ASP A 500 -6.39 -18.00 -15.03
C ASP A 500 -5.76 -19.41 -14.98
N GLN A 501 -6.36 -20.33 -14.22
CA GLN A 501 -5.90 -21.72 -14.12
C GLN A 501 -5.87 -22.49 -15.46
N ASN A 502 -6.50 -21.96 -16.52
CA ASN A 502 -6.54 -22.54 -17.86
C ASN A 502 -5.60 -21.82 -18.85
N GLY A 503 -4.84 -20.82 -18.39
CA GLY A 503 -3.95 -20.01 -19.23
C GLY A 503 -4.65 -18.93 -20.04
N ASN A 504 -5.90 -18.61 -19.73
CA ASN A 504 -6.55 -17.43 -20.32
C ASN A 504 -6.06 -16.17 -19.63
N LEU A 505 -5.88 -15.11 -20.41
CA LEU A 505 -5.51 -13.79 -19.95
C LEU A 505 -6.66 -13.11 -19.21
N ILE A 506 -6.40 -12.77 -17.95
CA ILE A 506 -7.23 -11.91 -17.11
C ILE A 506 -6.81 -10.46 -17.28
N HIS A 507 -5.51 -10.16 -17.27
CA HIS A 507 -5.02 -8.81 -17.47
C HIS A 507 -3.55 -8.80 -17.91
N TRP A 508 -3.15 -7.76 -18.62
CA TRP A 508 -1.77 -7.53 -19.03
C TRP A 508 -1.41 -6.06 -18.90
N ALA A 509 -0.79 -5.69 -17.78
CA ALA A 509 -0.38 -4.32 -17.50
C ALA A 509 1.08 -4.11 -17.90
N ARG A 510 1.31 -3.25 -18.89
CA ARG A 510 2.62 -3.11 -19.55
C ARG A 510 3.25 -1.75 -19.32
N LYS A 511 4.59 -1.74 -19.36
CA LYS A 511 5.44 -0.55 -19.34
C LYS A 511 6.46 -0.64 -20.48
N PRO A 512 6.12 -0.11 -21.67
CA PRO A 512 6.87 -0.30 -22.90
C PRO A 512 8.31 0.17 -22.87
N GLY A 513 9.19 -0.56 -23.56
CA GLY A 513 10.53 -0.11 -23.93
C GLY A 513 10.52 0.76 -25.19
N SER A 514 11.57 1.57 -25.37
CA SER A 514 11.78 2.41 -26.55
C SER A 514 12.45 1.66 -27.71
N VAL A 515 12.98 0.47 -27.47
CA VAL A 515 13.56 -0.39 -28.51
C VAL A 515 12.46 -0.98 -29.40
N SER A 516 12.72 -1.04 -30.71
CA SER A 516 11.78 -1.65 -31.65
C SER A 516 11.66 -3.16 -31.42
N VAL A 517 10.43 -3.64 -31.32
CA VAL A 517 10.10 -5.07 -31.11
C VAL A 517 9.41 -5.70 -32.33
N GLY A 518 9.28 -4.95 -33.43
CA GLY A 518 8.63 -5.39 -34.66
C GLY A 518 8.05 -4.22 -35.46
N THR A 519 7.43 -4.53 -36.61
CA THR A 519 6.90 -3.53 -37.56
C THR A 519 5.37 -3.53 -37.68
N ASN A 520 4.68 -4.47 -37.00
CA ASN A 520 3.22 -4.50 -36.98
C ASN A 520 2.67 -3.32 -36.17
N ALA A 521 1.37 -3.05 -36.30
CA ALA A 521 0.73 -1.90 -35.65
C ALA A 521 0.91 -1.89 -34.12
N ALA A 522 0.80 -3.05 -33.46
CA ALA A 522 0.97 -3.17 -32.01
C ALA A 522 2.42 -2.89 -31.58
N ALA A 523 3.41 -3.42 -32.31
CA ALA A 523 4.82 -3.16 -32.06
C ALA A 523 5.22 -1.70 -32.30
N THR A 524 4.66 -1.06 -33.33
CA THR A 524 4.87 0.36 -33.58
C THR A 524 4.25 1.21 -32.46
N ALA A 525 3.02 0.90 -32.03
CA ALA A 525 2.38 1.60 -30.91
C ALA A 525 3.17 1.43 -29.60
N GLU A 526 3.66 0.23 -29.33
CA GLU A 526 4.54 -0.09 -28.19
C GLU A 526 5.78 0.81 -28.18
N GLN A 527 6.46 0.90 -29.33
CA GLN A 527 7.68 1.68 -29.46
C GLN A 527 7.43 3.18 -29.27
N VAL A 528 6.32 3.71 -29.82
CA VAL A 528 5.93 5.11 -29.64
C VAL A 528 5.68 5.42 -28.16
N GLN A 529 4.96 4.56 -27.45
CA GLN A 529 4.72 4.72 -26.02
C GLN A 529 6.03 4.65 -25.21
N GLY A 530 6.92 3.71 -25.54
CA GLY A 530 8.22 3.59 -24.89
C GLY A 530 9.14 4.79 -25.13
N ALA A 531 9.13 5.36 -26.33
CA ALA A 531 9.85 6.58 -26.65
C ALA A 531 9.32 7.79 -25.86
N ALA A 532 8.00 7.90 -25.69
CA ALA A 532 7.39 8.92 -24.84
C ALA A 532 7.80 8.75 -23.37
N ARG A 533 7.75 7.51 -22.83
CA ARG A 533 8.22 7.20 -21.47
C ARG A 533 9.68 7.57 -21.26
N ARG A 534 10.55 7.23 -22.20
CA ARG A 534 11.98 7.58 -22.15
C ARG A 534 12.18 9.09 -22.07
N THR A 535 11.44 9.84 -22.90
CA THR A 535 11.51 11.31 -22.92
C THR A 535 11.05 11.90 -21.60
N GLU A 536 9.94 11.41 -21.05
CA GLU A 536 9.40 11.90 -19.77
C GLU A 536 10.34 11.58 -18.60
N LEU A 537 10.92 10.38 -18.58
CA LEU A 537 11.91 9.99 -17.57
C LEU A 537 13.11 10.95 -17.57
N LEU A 538 13.72 11.21 -18.73
CA LEU A 538 14.86 12.11 -18.84
C LEU A 538 14.50 13.54 -18.42
N LYS A 539 13.31 14.02 -18.81
CA LYS A 539 12.81 15.33 -18.38
C LYS A 539 12.61 15.39 -16.87
N THR A 540 12.07 14.34 -16.28
CA THR A 540 11.83 14.23 -14.84
C THR A 540 13.14 14.22 -14.07
N ILE A 541 14.13 13.42 -14.50
CA ILE A 541 15.46 13.40 -13.89
C ILE A 541 16.07 14.81 -13.94
N ALA A 542 16.06 15.48 -15.10
CA ALA A 542 16.61 16.82 -15.23
C ALA A 542 15.91 17.83 -14.30
N ALA A 543 14.57 17.77 -14.20
CA ALA A 543 13.81 18.63 -13.29
C ALA A 543 14.14 18.37 -11.81
N ARG A 544 14.28 17.11 -11.40
CA ARG A 544 14.65 16.74 -10.02
C ARG A 544 16.08 17.17 -9.67
N VAL A 545 17.01 17.04 -10.62
CA VAL A 545 18.39 17.52 -10.45
C VAL A 545 18.41 19.05 -10.31
N ALA A 546 17.68 19.77 -11.17
CA ALA A 546 17.59 21.22 -11.11
C ALA A 546 16.99 21.72 -9.79
N ALA A 547 16.01 20.97 -9.25
CA ALA A 547 15.39 21.25 -7.95
C ALA A 547 16.25 20.82 -6.73
N GLY A 548 17.42 20.20 -6.92
CA GLY A 548 18.23 19.68 -5.82
C GLY A 548 17.59 18.49 -5.09
N ALA A 549 16.56 17.87 -5.67
CA ALA A 549 15.73 16.84 -5.02
C ALA A 549 16.37 15.43 -5.02
N VAL A 550 17.62 15.29 -5.49
CA VAL A 550 18.33 14.01 -5.60
C VAL A 550 19.60 13.99 -4.75
N GLY A 551 19.56 13.24 -3.65
CA GLY A 551 20.67 13.01 -2.71
C GLY A 551 21.36 11.67 -2.91
N GLU A 552 22.58 11.54 -2.39
CA GLU A 552 23.23 10.22 -2.29
C GLU A 552 22.59 9.44 -1.14
N THR A 553 22.21 8.18 -1.38
CA THR A 553 21.62 7.36 -0.31
C THR A 553 22.71 6.85 0.63
N ILE A 554 22.92 7.52 1.75
CA ILE A 554 23.82 7.05 2.82
C ILE A 554 23.06 6.00 3.65
N GLY A 555 23.20 4.72 3.29
CA GLY A 555 22.73 3.63 4.14
C GLY A 555 23.75 3.35 5.24
N SER A 556 23.45 3.70 6.49
CA SER A 556 24.19 3.13 7.63
C SER A 556 23.58 1.76 7.98
N GLU A 557 24.41 0.77 8.33
CA GLU A 557 23.95 -0.55 8.80
C GLU A 557 23.06 -0.47 10.07
N ILE A 558 23.03 0.70 10.72
CA ILE A 558 22.28 0.98 11.95
C ILE A 558 21.02 1.83 11.66
N GLY A 559 20.72 2.19 10.40
CA GLY A 559 19.47 2.88 10.04
C GLY A 559 19.31 4.28 10.65
N LEU A 560 20.38 4.85 11.18
CA LEU A 560 20.44 6.19 11.75
C LEU A 560 20.73 7.22 10.66
N VAL A 561 19.85 8.20 10.49
CA VAL A 561 20.00 9.28 9.50
C VAL A 561 19.64 10.65 10.08
N GLU A 562 20.32 11.66 9.53
CA GLU A 562 20.24 13.11 9.78
C GLU A 562 18.83 13.72 9.56
N ARG A 563 18.63 14.94 10.09
CA ARG A 563 17.35 15.66 10.18
C ARG A 563 16.63 15.99 8.86
N ALA A 564 17.25 15.83 7.68
CA ALA A 564 16.58 16.06 6.39
C ALA A 564 17.26 15.27 5.26
N THR A 565 16.53 14.36 4.61
CA THR A 565 17.02 13.59 3.44
C THR A 565 16.25 14.02 2.19
N PRO A 566 16.91 14.21 1.03
CA PRO A 566 16.20 14.51 -0.22
C PRO A 566 15.17 13.42 -0.56
N PRO A 567 14.04 13.77 -1.21
CA PRO A 567 12.95 12.83 -1.47
C PRO A 567 13.32 11.71 -2.45
N PHE A 568 14.39 11.91 -3.24
CA PHE A 568 14.95 10.89 -4.12
C PHE A 568 16.42 10.64 -3.78
N GLY A 569 16.77 9.36 -3.73
CA GLY A 569 18.13 8.88 -3.62
C GLY A 569 18.70 8.45 -4.95
N PHE A 570 20.02 8.27 -5.00
CA PHE A 570 20.66 7.46 -6.04
C PHE A 570 21.69 6.51 -5.45
N GLN A 571 21.91 5.39 -6.16
CA GLN A 571 22.98 4.44 -5.91
C GLN A 571 23.71 4.11 -7.21
N LYS A 572 25.02 3.88 -7.12
CA LYS A 572 25.83 3.42 -8.26
C LYS A 572 26.03 1.91 -8.15
N ILE A 573 25.42 1.17 -9.07
CA ILE A 573 25.47 -0.31 -9.11
C ILE A 573 26.01 -0.71 -10.48
N ASP A 574 27.10 -1.47 -10.50
CA ASP A 574 27.75 -1.95 -11.74
C ASP A 574 28.04 -0.83 -12.76
N GLY A 575 28.50 0.32 -12.27
CA GLY A 575 28.81 1.49 -13.10
C GLY A 575 27.59 2.23 -13.68
N THR A 576 26.39 1.93 -13.19
CA THR A 576 25.13 2.55 -13.59
C THR A 576 24.44 3.20 -12.39
N ILE A 577 23.92 4.41 -12.57
CA ILE A 577 23.13 5.13 -11.56
C ILE A 577 21.69 4.60 -11.57
N ARG A 578 21.22 4.17 -10.40
CA ARG A 578 19.81 3.88 -10.15
C ARG A 578 19.24 4.94 -9.23
N PHE A 579 18.22 5.63 -9.70
CA PHE A 579 17.46 6.56 -8.88
C PHE A 579 16.36 5.81 -8.14
N GLN A 580 16.10 6.21 -6.91
CA GLN A 580 15.14 5.55 -6.05
C GLN A 580 14.40 6.55 -5.17
N LEU A 581 13.23 6.15 -4.69
CA LEU A 581 12.53 6.86 -3.63
C LEU A 581 13.38 6.78 -2.36
N ALA A 582 13.49 7.88 -1.62
CA ALA A 582 14.09 7.84 -0.31
C ALA A 582 13.12 7.15 0.69
N PRO A 583 13.63 6.42 1.69
CA PRO A 583 12.79 5.90 2.77
C PRO A 583 12.19 7.02 3.64
N HIS A 584 12.75 8.23 3.54
CA HIS A 584 12.41 9.38 4.38
C HIS A 584 11.54 10.37 3.61
N PHE A 585 10.26 10.07 3.50
CA PHE A 585 9.26 11.13 3.37
C PHE A 585 9.01 11.64 4.78
N SER A 586 9.43 12.87 5.08
CA SER A 586 9.17 13.43 6.40
C SER A 586 7.65 13.52 6.57
N LEU A 587 7.11 13.05 7.72
CA LEU A 587 5.69 13.24 8.03
C LEU A 587 5.30 14.72 8.07
N ARG A 588 6.28 15.63 8.18
CA ARG A 588 6.09 17.05 7.85
C ARG A 588 5.92 17.15 6.33
N GLY A 589 4.71 17.48 5.87
CA GLY A 589 4.58 18.05 4.53
C GLY A 589 5.57 19.21 4.45
N ASP A 590 6.36 19.26 3.37
CA ASP A 590 7.26 20.37 3.09
C ASP A 590 6.43 21.66 2.94
N VAL A 591 6.09 22.26 4.07
CA VAL A 591 5.65 23.64 4.14
C VAL A 591 6.90 24.44 3.80
N GLU A 592 6.89 24.94 2.56
CA GLU A 592 7.81 25.95 2.02
C GLU A 592 9.21 25.43 1.61
N LEU A 593 9.28 24.80 0.44
CA LEU A 593 10.35 25.11 -0.50
C LEU A 593 10.12 26.55 -1.01
N ASP A 594 10.35 27.54 -0.15
CA ASP A 594 10.27 28.94 -0.52
C ASP A 594 11.48 29.33 -1.37
N GLU A 595 11.23 30.22 -2.33
CA GLU A 595 12.10 30.66 -3.43
C GLU A 595 13.37 31.44 -2.99
N THR A 596 14.11 30.99 -1.99
CA THR A 596 15.39 31.60 -1.63
C THR A 596 16.54 30.64 -1.94
N GLY A 597 17.16 30.89 -3.09
CA GLY A 597 18.35 30.19 -3.57
C GLY A 597 19.60 30.50 -2.76
N ASP A 598 19.62 30.15 -1.47
CA ASP A 598 20.80 30.25 -0.63
C ASP A 598 21.18 28.91 0.02
N ARG A 599 22.49 28.62 -0.07
CA ARG A 599 23.14 27.37 0.34
C ARG A 599 22.94 27.12 1.85
N GLN A 600 22.13 26.13 2.23
CA GLN A 600 22.06 25.64 3.61
C GLN A 600 22.73 24.26 3.73
N TRP A 601 24.07 24.26 3.69
CA TRP A 601 24.89 23.12 4.12
C TRP A 601 26.06 23.65 4.94
N GLN A 602 25.86 23.88 6.25
CA GLN A 602 26.97 23.94 7.19
C GLN A 602 26.60 23.32 8.55
N ILE A 603 27.47 22.41 8.95
CA ILE A 603 27.50 21.67 10.21
C ILE A 603 28.11 22.56 11.30
N SER A 604 27.64 22.42 12.54
CA SER A 604 28.52 22.54 13.71
C SER A 604 28.21 21.44 14.73
N PHE A 605 29.30 20.95 15.31
CA PHE A 605 29.51 19.73 16.07
C PHE A 605 28.56 19.46 17.24
#